data_AF-A0A800M6K4-F1
#
_entry.id   AF-A0A800M6K4-F1
#
_cell.length_a   1.000
_cell.length_b   1.000
_cell.length_c   1.000
_cell.angle_alpha   90.00
_cell.angle_beta   90.00
_cell.angle_gamma   90.00
#
_symmetry.space_group_name_H-M   'P 1'
#
loop_
_entity.id
_entity.type
_entity.pdbx_description
1 polymer ?
#
loop_
_entity_poly.entity_id
_entity_poly.type
_entity_poly.pdbx_seq_one_letter_code
_entity_poly.pdbx_strand_id
1 'polypeptide(L)'
;MPAVNAAVFLAGLLLLLGIVSSKFSARIGMPVLVLFLGVGMLAGSEGVGGVPFENYGLANALGSVALAFILFDGGLRTSTDALRSAWRPALSLATVGVLVTAGITGLAAAWILGLPPLHGLLLGAIVGSTDAAAVFSVLRTSGLALPDRLSATLEVESGSNDPMAIFLTLGLVGVVAGTA
;
A
#
# COMPACT_ATOMS: atom_id res chain seq x y z
N MET A 1 -4.70 -32.39 5.86
CA MET A 1 -5.32 -32.14 7.18
C MET A 1 -4.41 -31.30 8.10
N PRO A 2 -3.18 -31.69 8.47
CA PRO A 2 -2.37 -30.91 9.43
C PRO A 2 -1.94 -29.53 8.90
N ALA A 3 -1.59 -29.42 7.61
CA ALA A 3 -1.24 -28.15 6.98
C ALA A 3 -2.40 -27.14 6.95
N VAL A 4 -3.64 -27.62 6.76
CA VAL A 4 -4.84 -26.77 6.77
C VAL A 4 -5.08 -26.24 8.19
N ASN A 5 -4.96 -27.09 9.21
CA ASN A 5 -5.10 -26.68 10.60
C ASN A 5 -4.04 -25.66 11.02
N ALA A 6 -2.78 -25.84 10.59
CA ALA A 6 -1.70 -24.90 10.85
C ALA A 6 -1.94 -23.54 10.16
N ALA A 7 -2.40 -23.55 8.91
CA ALA A 7 -2.74 -22.34 8.18
C ALA A 7 -3.91 -21.58 8.83
N VAL A 8 -4.96 -22.28 9.24
CA VAL A 8 -6.11 -21.70 9.95
C VAL A 8 -5.68 -21.14 11.31
N PHE A 9 -4.82 -21.85 12.04
CA PHE A 9 -4.27 -21.37 13.31
C PHE A 9 -3.45 -20.09 13.12
N LEU A 10 -2.54 -20.07 12.14
CA LEU A 10 -1.72 -18.90 11.83
C LEU A 10 -2.58 -17.71 11.41
N ALA A 11 -3.55 -17.93 10.52
CA ALA A 11 -4.49 -16.89 10.09
C ALA A 11 -5.31 -16.35 11.27
N GLY A 12 -5.84 -17.22 12.12
CA GLY A 12 -6.58 -16.83 13.33
C GLY A 12 -5.71 -16.04 14.31
N LEU A 13 -4.46 -16.46 14.50
CA LEU A 13 -3.50 -15.75 15.34
C LEU A 13 -3.18 -14.35 14.78
N LEU A 14 -2.92 -14.24 13.48
CA LEU A 14 -2.66 -12.96 12.80
C LEU A 14 -3.88 -12.02 12.89
N LEU A 15 -5.09 -12.54 12.70
CA LEU A 15 -6.32 -11.77 12.86
C LEU A 15 -6.50 -11.27 14.31
N LEU A 16 -6.26 -12.14 15.29
CA LEU A 16 -6.36 -11.77 16.70
C LEU A 16 -5.33 -10.69 17.07
N LEU A 17 -4.08 -10.85 16.63
CA LEU A 17 -3.04 -9.83 16.78
C LEU A 17 -3.44 -8.52 16.10
N GLY A 18 -4.09 -8.56 14.94
CA GLY A 18 -4.61 -7.38 14.26
C GLY A 18 -5.71 -6.65 15.04
N ILE A 19 -6.66 -7.39 15.62
CA ILE A 19 -7.72 -6.80 16.45
C ILE A 19 -7.15 -6.18 17.73
N VAL A 20 -6.19 -6.84 18.37
CA VAL A 20 -5.50 -6.30 19.56
C VAL A 20 -4.70 -5.06 19.20
N SER A 21 -3.97 -5.10 18.09
CA SER A 21 -3.16 -3.99 17.59
C SER A 21 -4.02 -2.77 17.25
N SER A 22 -5.20 -2.95 16.66
CA SER A 22 -6.07 -1.81 16.31
C SER A 22 -6.55 -1.04 17.55
N LYS A 23 -6.92 -1.73 18.63
CA LYS A 23 -7.27 -1.10 19.91
C LYS A 23 -6.09 -0.38 20.55
N PHE A 24 -4.89 -0.94 20.41
CA PHE A 24 -3.67 -0.34 20.96
C PHE A 24 -3.23 0.89 20.15
N SER A 25 -3.33 0.84 18.83
CA SER A 25 -3.07 1.96 17.91
C SER A 25 -3.88 3.19 18.28
N ALA A 26 -5.17 3.02 18.57
CA ALA A 26 -6.06 4.10 18.96
C ALA A 26 -5.63 4.80 20.26
N ARG A 27 -4.87 4.12 21.14
CA ARG A 27 -4.31 4.72 22.36
C ARG A 27 -2.98 5.44 22.15
N ILE A 28 -2.14 4.94 21.24
CA ILE A 28 -0.80 5.50 20.97
C ILE A 28 -0.85 6.66 19.97
N GLY A 29 -1.91 6.74 19.16
CA GLY A 29 -2.02 7.76 18.12
C GLY A 29 -1.16 7.49 16.88
N MET A 30 -0.63 6.27 16.75
CA MET A 30 0.07 5.81 15.55
C MET A 30 -0.88 5.17 14.53
N PRO A 31 -0.58 5.25 13.22
CA PRO A 31 -1.30 4.49 12.21
C PRO A 31 -1.17 2.98 12.45
N VAL A 32 -2.29 2.26 12.31
CA VAL A 32 -2.35 0.80 12.51
C VAL A 32 -1.35 0.06 11.61
N LEU A 33 -1.09 0.60 10.41
CA LEU A 33 -0.15 0.05 9.44
C LEU A 33 1.27 -0.08 10.01
N VAL A 34 1.72 0.87 10.84
CA VAL A 34 3.06 0.82 11.45
C VAL A 34 3.14 -0.28 12.51
N LEU A 35 2.06 -0.53 13.25
CA LEU A 35 2.00 -1.66 14.19
C LEU A 35 2.07 -2.99 13.45
N PHE A 36 1.32 -3.14 12.35
CA PHE A 36 1.38 -4.35 11.54
C PHE A 36 2.76 -4.59 10.94
N LEU A 37 3.42 -3.53 10.46
CA LEU A 37 4.81 -3.60 10.01
C LEU A 37 5.73 -4.09 11.13
N GLY A 38 5.61 -3.52 12.34
CA GLY A 38 6.40 -3.94 13.49
C GLY A 38 6.18 -5.40 13.88
N VAL A 39 4.92 -5.86 13.90
CA VAL A 39 4.60 -7.28 14.14
C VAL A 39 5.20 -8.18 13.06
N GLY A 40 5.12 -7.78 11.79
CA GLY A 40 5.71 -8.51 10.67
C GLY A 40 7.24 -8.59 10.77
N MET A 41 7.91 -7.49 11.10
CA MET A 41 9.36 -7.45 11.33
C MET A 41 9.78 -8.34 12.50
N LEU A 42 9.04 -8.32 13.61
CA LEU A 42 9.28 -9.18 14.76
C LEU A 42 9.03 -10.65 14.47
N ALA A 43 8.07 -10.97 13.59
CA ALA A 43 7.79 -12.35 13.19
C ALA A 43 8.79 -12.88 12.16
N GLY A 44 9.33 -12.02 11.31
CA GLY A 44 10.25 -12.36 10.21
C GLY A 44 11.58 -12.95 10.66
N SER A 45 12.42 -13.27 9.68
CA SER A 45 13.71 -13.95 9.87
C SER A 45 14.70 -13.19 10.75
N GLU A 46 14.70 -11.86 10.68
CA GLU A 46 15.53 -10.98 11.51
C GLU A 46 14.88 -10.65 12.86
N GLY A 47 13.63 -11.05 13.04
CA GLY A 47 12.86 -10.84 14.26
C GLY A 47 12.95 -12.01 15.24
N VAL A 48 12.24 -11.87 16.37
CA VAL A 48 12.14 -12.89 17.42
C VAL A 48 11.41 -14.16 16.95
N GLY A 49 10.52 -14.03 15.95
CA GLY A 49 9.76 -15.14 15.39
C GLY A 49 10.55 -16.04 14.45
N GLY A 50 11.63 -15.54 13.85
CA GLY A 50 12.53 -16.33 13.01
C GLY A 50 11.87 -16.99 11.80
N VAL A 51 10.74 -16.47 11.32
CA VAL A 51 10.02 -17.06 10.17
C VAL A 51 10.81 -16.75 8.89
N PRO A 52 11.41 -17.76 8.22
CA PRO A 52 12.14 -17.52 6.99
C PRO A 52 11.16 -17.17 5.87
N PHE A 53 11.40 -16.05 5.21
CA PHE A 53 10.58 -15.64 4.07
C PHE A 53 11.30 -15.99 2.76
N GLU A 54 10.98 -17.15 2.20
CA GLU A 54 11.55 -17.62 0.94
C GLU A 54 10.50 -17.83 -0.17
N ASN A 55 9.23 -17.53 0.11
CA ASN A 55 8.14 -17.75 -0.84
C ASN A 55 7.55 -16.43 -1.35
N TYR A 56 8.26 -15.81 -2.30
CA TYR A 56 7.81 -14.59 -2.99
C TYR A 56 6.51 -14.81 -3.78
N GLY A 57 6.30 -16.01 -4.33
CA GLY A 57 5.07 -16.34 -5.07
C GLY A 57 3.83 -16.33 -4.18
N LEU A 58 3.94 -16.86 -2.96
CA LEU A 58 2.87 -16.82 -1.97
C LEU A 58 2.57 -15.39 -1.52
N ALA A 59 3.59 -14.54 -1.33
CA ALA A 59 3.36 -13.14 -0.98
C ALA A 59 2.74 -12.34 -2.13
N ASN A 60 3.16 -12.59 -3.38
CA ASN A 60 2.52 -11.97 -4.53
C ASN A 60 1.05 -12.41 -4.66
N ALA A 61 0.75 -13.70 -4.45
CA ALA A 61 -0.61 -14.21 -4.48
C ALA A 61 -1.48 -13.61 -3.36
N LEU A 62 -1.00 -13.61 -2.12
CA LEU A 62 -1.71 -13.00 -0.98
C LEU A 62 -1.88 -11.50 -1.17
N GLY A 63 -0.83 -10.80 -1.60
CA GLY A 63 -0.86 -9.36 -1.87
C GLY A 63 -1.87 -9.02 -2.98
N SER A 64 -1.90 -9.78 -4.06
CA SER A 64 -2.84 -9.58 -5.17
C SER A 64 -4.29 -9.82 -4.75
N VAL A 65 -4.54 -10.88 -3.97
CA VAL A 65 -5.89 -11.16 -3.45
C VAL A 65 -6.32 -10.09 -2.45
N ALA A 66 -5.45 -9.70 -1.52
CA ALA A 66 -5.72 -8.65 -0.55
C ALA A 66 -6.01 -7.31 -1.25
N LEU A 67 -5.18 -6.94 -2.22
CA LEU A 67 -5.37 -5.75 -3.03
C LEU A 67 -6.70 -5.78 -3.78
N ALA A 68 -7.05 -6.90 -4.42
CA ALA A 68 -8.35 -7.04 -5.09
C ALA A 68 -9.52 -6.80 -4.13
N PHE A 69 -9.45 -7.34 -2.90
CA PHE A 69 -10.46 -7.06 -1.87
C PHE A 69 -10.47 -5.60 -1.41
N ILE A 70 -9.29 -4.98 -1.24
CA ILE A 70 -9.17 -3.57 -0.81
C ILE A 70 -9.76 -2.64 -1.86
N LEU A 71 -9.40 -2.80 -3.15
CA LEU A 71 -9.98 -2.00 -4.24
C LEU A 71 -11.48 -2.26 -4.40
N PHE A 72 -11.93 -3.50 -4.22
CA PHE A 72 -13.34 -3.83 -4.31
C PHE A 72 -14.17 -3.19 -3.18
N ASP A 73 -13.72 -3.31 -1.92
CA ASP A 73 -14.39 -2.68 -0.77
C ASP A 73 -14.36 -1.14 -0.87
N GLY A 74 -13.21 -0.57 -1.27
CA GLY A 74 -13.09 0.87 -1.52
C GLY A 74 -14.03 1.36 -2.63
N GLY A 75 -14.13 0.61 -3.73
CA GLY A 75 -15.05 0.89 -4.82
C GLY A 75 -16.53 0.84 -4.39
N LEU A 76 -16.92 -0.10 -3.52
CA LEU A 76 -18.28 -0.20 -2.98
C LEU A 76 -18.63 0.93 -2.01
N ARG A 77 -17.66 1.43 -1.24
CA ARG A 77 -17.84 2.55 -0.31
C ARG A 77 -17.87 3.92 -0.99
N THR A 78 -17.26 4.02 -2.17
CA THR A 78 -17.19 5.27 -2.93
C THR A 78 -18.57 5.64 -3.48
N SER A 79 -19.12 6.77 -3.04
CA SER A 79 -20.38 7.27 -3.61
C SER A 79 -20.20 7.73 -5.06
N THR A 80 -21.20 7.48 -5.89
CA THR A 80 -21.22 7.90 -7.31
C THR A 80 -21.13 9.42 -7.45
N ASP A 81 -21.71 10.16 -6.51
CA ASP A 81 -21.66 11.63 -6.50
C ASP A 81 -20.28 12.17 -6.14
N ALA A 82 -19.60 11.56 -5.15
CA ALA A 82 -18.20 11.88 -4.83
C ALA A 82 -17.30 11.63 -6.04
N LEU A 83 -17.42 10.46 -6.67
CA LEU A 83 -16.66 10.11 -7.87
C LEU A 83 -16.92 11.11 -9.00
N ARG A 84 -18.20 11.46 -9.27
CA ARG A 84 -18.56 12.42 -10.33
C ARG A 84 -18.01 13.82 -10.07
N SER A 85 -17.89 14.23 -8.82
CA SER A 85 -17.35 15.54 -8.45
C SER A 85 -15.83 15.61 -8.51
N ALA A 86 -15.12 14.49 -8.31
CA ALA A 86 -13.67 14.46 -8.11
C ALA A 86 -12.87 13.67 -9.16
N TRP A 87 -13.51 12.97 -10.10
CA TRP A 87 -12.81 12.06 -11.03
C TRP A 87 -11.80 12.75 -11.95
N ARG A 88 -12.05 13.98 -12.44
CA ARG A 88 -11.13 14.64 -13.38
C ARG A 88 -9.79 15.01 -12.70
N PRO A 89 -9.80 15.75 -11.57
CA PRO A 89 -8.57 16.00 -10.83
C PRO A 89 -7.89 14.70 -10.38
N ALA A 90 -8.66 13.77 -9.80
CA ALA A 90 -8.12 12.53 -9.26
C ALA A 90 -7.45 11.68 -10.34
N LEU A 91 -8.03 11.55 -11.53
CA LEU A 91 -7.44 10.77 -12.61
C LEU A 91 -6.13 11.41 -13.12
N SER A 92 -6.06 12.74 -13.21
CA SER A 92 -4.83 13.42 -13.62
C SER A 92 -3.70 13.26 -12.59
N LEU A 93 -4.03 13.33 -11.30
CA LEU A 93 -3.09 13.13 -10.20
C LEU A 93 -2.63 11.67 -10.13
N ALA A 94 -3.57 10.73 -10.22
CA ALA A 94 -3.30 9.30 -10.20
C ALA A 94 -2.54 8.78 -11.44
N THR A 95 -2.42 9.57 -12.51
CA THR A 95 -1.69 9.19 -13.73
C THR A 95 -0.40 9.99 -13.87
N VAL A 96 -0.52 11.26 -14.23
CA VAL A 96 0.61 12.16 -14.47
C VAL A 96 1.34 12.46 -13.17
N GLY A 97 0.60 12.70 -12.09
CA GLY A 97 1.19 12.94 -10.77
C GLY A 97 2.03 11.77 -10.29
N VAL A 98 1.50 10.54 -10.39
CA VAL A 98 2.25 9.31 -10.05
C VAL A 98 3.48 9.15 -10.93
N LEU A 99 3.37 9.36 -12.25
CA LEU A 99 4.50 9.23 -13.16
C LEU A 99 5.62 10.22 -12.86
N VAL A 100 5.27 11.48 -12.59
CA VAL A 100 6.22 12.52 -12.20
C VAL A 100 6.85 12.19 -10.86
N THR A 101 6.05 11.79 -9.88
CA THR A 101 6.52 11.47 -8.52
C THR A 101 7.44 10.25 -8.52
N ALA A 102 7.06 9.19 -9.22
CA ALA A 102 7.89 7.99 -9.40
C ALA A 102 9.18 8.31 -10.15
N GLY A 103 9.12 9.18 -11.17
CA GLY A 103 10.29 9.63 -11.91
C GLY A 103 11.29 10.40 -11.04
N ILE A 104 10.81 11.43 -10.33
CA ILE A 104 11.66 12.24 -9.43
C ILE A 104 12.23 11.37 -8.31
N THR A 105 11.37 10.61 -7.63
CA THR A 105 11.78 9.75 -6.50
C THR A 105 12.74 8.67 -6.94
N GLY A 106 12.50 8.06 -8.11
CA GLY A 106 13.35 7.01 -8.64
C GLY A 106 14.70 7.51 -9.13
N LEU A 107 14.76 8.68 -9.78
CA LEU A 107 16.02 9.32 -10.15
C LEU A 107 16.83 9.75 -8.91
N ALA A 108 16.16 10.30 -7.90
CA ALA A 108 16.79 10.61 -6.63
C ALA A 108 17.33 9.35 -5.94
N ALA A 109 16.56 8.26 -5.93
CA ALA A 109 16.98 6.98 -5.38
C ALA A 109 18.18 6.40 -6.15
N ALA A 110 18.18 6.45 -7.49
CA ALA A 110 19.33 6.03 -8.29
C ALA A 110 20.59 6.82 -7.95
N TRP A 111 20.46 8.15 -7.79
CA TRP A 111 21.59 9.00 -7.47
C TRP A 111 22.12 8.79 -6.05
N ILE A 112 21.23 8.73 -5.05
CA ILE A 112 21.59 8.60 -3.64
C ILE A 112 22.14 7.21 -3.31
N LEU A 113 21.53 6.16 -3.87
CA LEU A 113 21.87 4.76 -3.57
C LEU A 113 22.88 4.17 -4.57
N GLY A 114 23.28 4.93 -5.61
CA GLY A 114 24.19 4.46 -6.66
C GLY A 114 23.60 3.34 -7.52
N LEU A 115 22.28 3.31 -7.70
CA LEU A 115 21.59 2.27 -8.48
C LEU A 115 21.58 2.63 -9.97
N PRO A 116 21.52 1.63 -10.88
CA PRO A 116 21.23 1.89 -12.28
C PRO A 116 19.92 2.67 -12.41
N PRO A 117 19.80 3.63 -13.35
CA PRO A 117 18.61 4.48 -13.46
C PRO A 117 17.30 3.72 -13.53
N LEU A 118 17.28 2.59 -14.23
CA LEU A 118 16.11 1.73 -14.38
C LEU A 118 15.67 1.08 -13.05
N HIS A 119 16.63 0.71 -12.19
CA HIS A 119 16.34 0.17 -10.86
C HIS A 119 15.88 1.27 -9.89
N GLY A 120 16.44 2.48 -10.01
CA GLY A 120 15.93 3.64 -9.29
C GLY A 120 14.49 3.97 -9.67
N LEU A 121 14.18 4.03 -10.97
CA LEU A 121 12.82 4.23 -11.47
C LEU A 121 11.86 3.13 -11.00
N LEU A 122 12.31 1.86 -10.96
CA LEU A 122 11.52 0.77 -10.40
C LEU A 122 11.18 1.00 -8.93
N LEU A 123 12.17 1.42 -8.13
CA LEU A 123 11.94 1.77 -6.72
C LEU A 123 10.98 2.95 -6.59
N GLY A 124 11.12 3.98 -7.43
CA GLY A 124 10.19 5.10 -7.50
C GLY A 124 8.76 4.69 -7.84
N ALA A 125 8.58 3.72 -8.74
CA ALA A 125 7.27 3.18 -9.09
C ALA A 125 6.64 2.38 -7.93
N ILE A 126 7.43 1.58 -7.22
CA ILE A 126 6.98 0.80 -6.05
C ILE A 126 6.46 1.71 -4.94
N VAL A 127 7.14 2.84 -4.69
CA VAL A 127 6.79 3.78 -3.61
C VAL A 127 5.83 4.89 -4.10
N GLY A 128 5.47 4.90 -5.38
CA GLY A 128 4.67 5.97 -5.99
C GLY A 128 3.17 5.96 -5.62
N SER A 129 2.65 4.86 -5.07
CA SER A 129 1.26 4.76 -4.57
C SER A 129 1.13 5.42 -3.19
N THR A 130 -0.04 6.00 -2.90
CA THR A 130 -0.33 6.72 -1.65
C THR A 130 -1.59 6.18 -0.96
N ASP A 131 -1.57 6.13 0.37
CA ASP A 131 -2.68 5.64 1.21
C ASP A 131 -3.39 6.79 1.96
N ALA A 132 -4.62 7.11 1.53
CA ALA A 132 -5.47 8.11 2.18
C ALA A 132 -5.94 7.69 3.58
N ALA A 133 -6.10 6.39 3.86
CA ALA A 133 -6.57 5.91 5.16
C ALA A 133 -5.55 6.21 6.26
N ALA A 134 -4.26 6.03 5.98
CA ALA A 134 -3.19 6.41 6.89
C ALA A 134 -3.22 7.92 7.20
N VAL A 135 -3.36 8.77 6.18
CA VAL A 135 -3.43 10.23 6.34
C VAL A 135 -4.66 10.65 7.16
N PHE A 136 -5.84 10.11 6.84
CA PHE A 136 -7.07 10.41 7.58
C PHE A 136 -7.02 9.92 9.03
N SER A 137 -6.32 8.81 9.30
CA SER A 137 -6.12 8.34 10.68
C SER A 137 -5.34 9.37 11.52
N VAL A 138 -4.26 9.92 10.96
CA VAL A 138 -3.41 10.92 11.63
C VAL A 138 -4.16 12.23 11.82
N LEU A 139 -4.81 12.74 10.77
CA LEU A 139 -5.57 14.01 10.84
C LEU A 139 -6.66 13.98 11.90
N ARG A 140 -7.37 12.84 12.03
CA ARG A 140 -8.41 12.65 13.04
C ARG A 140 -7.83 12.65 14.45
N THR A 141 -6.68 12.01 14.67
CA THR A 141 -5.96 12.05 15.95
C THR A 141 -5.44 13.46 16.28
N SER A 142 -5.09 14.25 15.28
CA SER A 142 -4.71 15.66 15.43
C SER A 142 -5.88 16.64 15.55
N GLY A 143 -7.13 16.17 15.51
CA GLY A 143 -8.33 17.00 15.61
C GLY A 143 -8.63 17.86 14.37
N LEU A 144 -8.01 17.55 13.23
CA LEU A 144 -8.19 18.27 11.96
C LEU A 144 -9.26 17.58 11.11
N ALA A 145 -10.27 18.35 10.67
CA ALA A 145 -11.29 17.90 9.73
C ALA A 145 -11.05 18.53 8.37
N LEU A 146 -10.95 17.72 7.31
CA LEU A 146 -10.84 18.19 5.94
C LEU A 146 -12.24 18.47 5.36
N PRO A 147 -12.36 19.47 4.46
CA PRO A 147 -13.60 19.68 3.71
C PRO A 147 -13.99 18.42 2.91
N ASP A 148 -15.29 18.12 2.81
CA ASP A 148 -15.80 16.90 2.16
C ASP A 148 -15.27 16.70 0.73
N ARG A 149 -15.15 17.80 -0.03
CA ARG A 149 -14.60 17.77 -1.40
C ARG A 149 -13.14 17.34 -1.45
N LEU A 150 -12.33 17.78 -0.48
CA LEU A 150 -10.92 17.42 -0.41
C LEU A 150 -10.75 15.97 0.04
N SER A 151 -11.53 15.54 1.04
CA SER A 151 -11.57 14.15 1.48
C SER A 151 -11.95 13.20 0.33
N ALA A 152 -13.02 13.52 -0.40
CA ALA A 152 -13.44 12.74 -1.57
C ALA A 152 -12.38 12.73 -2.69
N THR A 153 -11.69 13.85 -2.92
CA THR A 153 -10.63 13.90 -3.93
C THR A 153 -9.44 13.03 -3.53
N LEU A 154 -9.00 13.10 -2.28
CA LEU A 154 -7.90 12.29 -1.76
C LEU A 154 -8.23 10.79 -1.74
N GLU A 155 -9.47 10.43 -1.41
CA GLU A 155 -9.91 9.03 -1.41
C GLU A 155 -9.94 8.46 -2.83
N VAL A 156 -10.47 9.22 -3.80
CA VAL A 156 -10.48 8.81 -5.21
C VAL A 156 -9.07 8.80 -5.81
N GLU A 157 -8.23 9.78 -5.48
CA GLU A 157 -6.82 9.84 -5.92
C GLU A 157 -6.03 8.65 -5.38
N SER A 158 -6.13 8.36 -4.08
CA SER A 158 -5.46 7.25 -3.43
C SER A 158 -5.87 5.92 -4.05
N GLY A 159 -7.18 5.63 -4.17
CA GLY A 159 -7.64 4.38 -4.78
C GLY A 159 -7.32 4.26 -6.28
N SER A 160 -7.22 5.38 -7.00
CA SER A 160 -6.90 5.36 -8.45
C SER A 160 -5.41 5.25 -8.74
N ASN A 161 -4.54 5.64 -7.80
CA ASN A 161 -3.09 5.59 -8.00
C ASN A 161 -2.55 4.16 -7.88
N ASP A 162 -3.20 3.29 -7.12
CA ASP A 162 -2.78 1.91 -6.87
C ASP A 162 -2.61 1.12 -8.19
N PRO A 163 -3.61 1.07 -9.10
CA PRO A 163 -3.43 0.46 -10.41
C PRO A 163 -2.29 1.08 -11.23
N MET A 164 -2.11 2.40 -11.20
CA MET A 164 -1.05 3.07 -11.94
C MET A 164 0.34 2.65 -11.45
N ALA A 165 0.54 2.64 -10.13
CA ALA A 165 1.79 2.19 -9.52
C ALA A 165 2.11 0.74 -9.89
N ILE A 166 1.10 -0.13 -9.93
CA ILE A 166 1.25 -1.53 -10.35
C ILE A 166 1.62 -1.63 -11.82
N PHE A 167 0.94 -0.90 -12.72
CA PHE A 167 1.29 -0.91 -14.14
C PHE A 167 2.71 -0.40 -14.40
N LEU A 168 3.11 0.67 -13.73
CA LEU A 168 4.48 1.19 -13.83
C LEU A 168 5.50 0.18 -13.30
N THR A 169 5.22 -0.44 -12.15
CA THR A 169 6.11 -1.44 -11.55
C THR A 169 6.26 -2.66 -12.44
N LEU A 170 5.16 -3.25 -12.91
CA LEU A 170 5.17 -4.41 -13.80
C LEU A 170 5.82 -4.08 -15.15
N GLY A 171 5.55 -2.91 -15.72
CA GLY A 171 6.16 -2.45 -16.96
C GLY A 171 7.68 -2.31 -16.82
N LEU A 172 8.16 -1.65 -15.76
CA LEU A 172 9.59 -1.50 -15.48
C LEU A 172 10.26 -2.84 -15.19
N VAL A 173 9.59 -3.75 -14.47
CA VAL A 173 10.07 -5.13 -14.29
C VAL A 173 10.24 -5.82 -15.64
N GLY A 174 9.28 -5.68 -16.56
CA GLY A 174 9.37 -6.24 -17.92
C GLY A 174 10.58 -5.71 -18.69
N VAL A 175 10.82 -4.41 -18.63
CA VAL A 175 12.00 -3.78 -19.27
C VAL A 175 13.31 -4.24 -18.62
N VAL A 176 13.36 -4.32 -17.29
CA VAL A 176 14.54 -4.81 -16.55
C VAL A 176 14.83 -6.28 -16.89
N ALA A 177 13.79 -7.11 -17.00
CA ALA A 177 13.89 -8.52 -17.32
C ALA A 177 14.12 -8.82 -18.81
N GLY A 178 14.04 -7.81 -19.68
CA GLY A 178 14.18 -7.96 -21.13
C GLY A 178 13.00 -8.69 -21.79
N THR A 179 11.83 -8.67 -21.16
CA THR A 179 10.61 -9.33 -21.65
C THR A 179 9.60 -8.37 -22.27
N ALA A 180 9.95 -7.07 -22.31
CA ALA A 180 9.16 -5.98 -22.90
C ALA A 180 9.82 -5.38 -24.14
#